data_AF-A0A1Q5TA05-F1
#
_entry.id   AF-A0A1Q5TA05-F1
#
_cell.length_a   1.000
_cell.length_b   1.000
_cell.length_c   1.000
_cell.angle_alpha   90.00
_cell.angle_beta   90.00
_cell.angle_gamma   90.00
#
_symmetry.space_group_name_H-M   'P 1'
#
loop_
_entity.id
_entity.type
_entity.pdbx_description
1 polymer ?
#
loop_
_entity_poly.entity_id
_entity_poly.type
_entity_poly.pdbx_seq_one_letter_code
_entity_poly.pdbx_strand_id
1 'polypeptide(L)' 'MVTKQKADPMQKYVPIVMRWIEEAFDMTAIQVEDFSVFPAGKLIRDENGHTMVVFYDVWTDQVKYTFPKK' A
#
# COMPACT_ATOMS: atom_id res chain seq x y z
N MET A 1 7.93 -21.13 -22.56
CA MET A 1 7.14 -21.37 -21.33
C MET A 1 6.70 -20.01 -20.82
N VAL A 2 5.44 -19.62 -21.07
CA VAL A 2 4.91 -18.40 -20.46
C VAL A 2 4.37 -18.82 -19.10
N THR A 3 5.08 -18.48 -18.04
CA THR A 3 4.58 -18.63 -16.67
C THR A 3 3.28 -17.83 -16.59
N LYS A 4 2.13 -18.52 -16.53
CA LYS A 4 0.86 -17.89 -16.17
C LYS A 4 1.05 -17.34 -14.76
N GLN A 5 1.31 -16.05 -14.65
CA GLN A 5 1.35 -15.36 -13.37
C GLN A 5 -0.05 -15.50 -12.78
N LYS A 6 -0.20 -16.33 -11.73
CA LYS A 6 -1.46 -16.44 -11.00
C LYS A 6 -1.80 -15.03 -10.50
N ALA A 7 -3.04 -14.60 -10.69
CA ALA A 7 -3.51 -13.32 -10.16
C ALA A 7 -3.22 -13.26 -8.65
N ASP A 8 -2.60 -12.18 -8.19
CA ASP A 8 -2.35 -11.97 -6.77
C ASP A 8 -3.71 -11.84 -6.05
N PRO A 9 -4.07 -12.79 -5.16
CA PRO A 9 -5.36 -12.75 -4.46
C PRO A 9 -5.54 -11.50 -3.60
N MET A 10 -4.46 -10.78 -3.31
CA MET A 10 -4.49 -9.53 -2.54
C MET A 10 -4.85 -8.32 -3.39
N GLN A 11 -4.82 -8.42 -4.72
CA GLN A 11 -5.10 -7.30 -5.63
C GLN A 11 -6.51 -6.72 -5.43
N LYS A 12 -7.47 -7.55 -4.98
CA LYS A 12 -8.84 -7.11 -4.66
C LYS A 12 -8.91 -6.08 -3.52
N TYR A 13 -7.88 -5.97 -2.67
CA TYR A 13 -7.84 -5.02 -1.56
C TYR A 13 -7.16 -3.70 -1.93
N VAL A 14 -6.53 -3.60 -3.12
CA VAL A 14 -5.86 -2.36 -3.57
C VAL A 14 -6.80 -1.15 -3.56
N PRO A 15 -8.05 -1.23 -4.06
CA PRO A 15 -8.96 -0.09 -3.99
C PRO A 15 -9.29 0.37 -2.56
N ILE A 16 -9.30 -0.56 -1.60
CA ILE A 16 -9.57 -0.24 -0.18
C ILE A 16 -8.40 0.54 0.43
N VAL A 17 -7.17 0.08 0.17
CA VAL A 17 -5.95 0.76 0.61
C VAL A 17 -5.83 2.13 -0.06
N MET A 18 -6.01 2.22 -1.37
CA MET A 18 -5.92 3.50 -2.10
C MET A 18 -6.95 4.51 -1.61
N ARG A 19 -8.20 4.09 -1.40
CA ARG A 19 -9.24 4.96 -0.84
C ARG A 19 -8.86 5.51 0.53
N TRP A 20 -8.31 4.67 1.41
CA TRP A 20 -7.86 5.11 2.73
C TRP A 20 -6.73 6.15 2.62
N ILE A 21 -5.80 5.98 1.68
CA ILE A 21 -4.73 6.95 1.42
C ILE A 21 -5.30 8.27 0.90
N GLU A 22 -6.19 8.22 -0.08
CA GLU A 22 -6.85 9.41 -0.66
C GLU A 22 -7.67 10.20 0.36
N GLU A 23 -8.26 9.52 1.35
CA GLU A 23 -8.99 10.17 2.45
C GLU A 23 -8.06 10.74 3.55
N ALA A 24 -6.86 10.17 3.73
CA ALA A 24 -5.93 10.52 4.80
C ALA A 24 -4.85 11.54 4.40
N PHE A 25 -4.53 11.66 3.12
CA PHE A 25 -3.41 12.47 2.63
C PHE A 25 -3.83 13.44 1.52
N ASP A 26 -3.15 14.59 1.47
CA ASP A 26 -3.11 15.39 0.26
C ASP A 26 -2.23 14.67 -0.77
N MET A 27 -2.88 14.09 -1.78
CA MET A 27 -2.23 13.32 -2.84
C MET A 27 -1.23 14.14 -3.67
N THR A 28 -1.27 15.47 -3.59
CA THR A 28 -0.29 16.33 -4.28
C THR A 28 1.03 16.45 -3.52
N ALA A 29 1.04 16.13 -2.21
CA ALA A 29 2.19 16.25 -1.32
C ALA A 29 2.89 14.90 -1.04
N ILE A 30 2.44 13.81 -1.67
CA ILE A 30 2.98 12.47 -1.45
C ILE A 30 3.21 11.71 -2.77
N GLN A 31 4.21 10.84 -2.77
CA GLN A 31 4.40 9.81 -3.79
C GLN A 31 3.90 8.48 -3.27
N VAL A 32 3.25 7.70 -4.13
CA VAL A 32 2.69 6.39 -3.80
C VAL A 32 3.23 5.35 -4.78
N GLU A 33 3.92 4.33 -4.26
CA GLU A 33 4.51 3.23 -5.03
C GLU A 33 3.93 1.88 -4.56
N ASP A 34 3.86 0.89 -5.46
CA ASP A 34 3.48 -0.46 -5.08
C ASP A 34 4.52 -1.11 -4.15
N PHE A 35 4.04 -1.72 -3.06
CA PHE A 35 4.90 -2.38 -2.08
C PHE A 35 4.42 -3.82 -1.83
N SER A 36 4.85 -4.74 -2.69
CA SER A 36 4.40 -6.13 -2.76
C SER A 36 4.78 -7.01 -1.57
N VAL A 37 5.58 -6.51 -0.62
CA VAL A 37 5.91 -7.20 0.63
C VAL A 37 4.67 -7.36 1.51
N PHE A 38 3.72 -6.42 1.45
CA PHE A 38 2.47 -6.48 2.21
C PHE A 38 1.25 -6.64 1.29
N PRO A 39 0.15 -7.25 1.77
CA PRO A 39 -1.08 -7.38 1.00
C PRO A 39 -1.63 -6.02 0.58
N ALA A 40 -1.77 -5.83 -0.75
CA ALA A 40 -2.15 -4.55 -1.35
C ALA A 40 -1.28 -3.36 -0.89
N GLY A 41 -0.04 -3.62 -0.48
CA GLY A 41 0.84 -2.64 0.13
C GLY A 41 1.16 -1.47 -0.79
N LYS A 42 1.27 -0.29 -0.19
CA LYS A 42 1.69 0.97 -0.81
C LYS A 42 2.76 1.60 0.05
N LEU A 43 3.88 1.98 -0.58
CA LEU A 43 4.90 2.81 0.05
C LEU A 43 4.57 4.27 -0.26
N ILE A 44 4.30 5.04 0.78
CA ILE A 44 4.09 6.47 0.71
C ILE A 44 5.41 7.16 1.05
N ARG A 45 5.77 8.20 0.29
CA ARG A 45 6.90 9.09 0.58
C ARG A 45 6.45 10.54 0.56
N ASP A 46 6.78 11.30 1.60
CA ASP A 46 6.52 12.75 1.66
C ASP A 46 7.65 13.57 0.99
N GLU A 47 7.46 14.88 0.89
CA GLU A 47 8.44 15.82 0.32
C GLU A 47 9.77 15.87 1.09
N ASN A 48 9.78 15.47 2.36
CA ASN A 48 10.97 15.42 3.21
C ASN A 48 11.70 14.06 3.12
N GLY A 49 11.18 13.12 2.32
CA GLY A 49 11.72 11.78 2.17
C GLY A 49 11.36 10.80 3.29
N HIS A 50 10.47 11.17 4.22
CA HIS A 50 9.91 10.23 5.18
C HIS A 50 9.03 9.22 4.46
N THR A 51 9.03 7.98 4.96
CA THR A 51 8.28 6.89 4.35
C THR A 51 7.32 6.23 5.33
N MET A 52 6.18 5.80 4.81
CA MET A 52 5.18 5.02 5.52
C MET A 52 4.65 3.93 4.60
N VAL A 53 4.48 2.72 5.10
CA VAL A 53 3.82 1.63 4.36
C VAL A 53 2.38 1.54 4.82
N VAL A 54 1.43 1.54 3.88
CA VAL A 54 0.00 1.30 4.12
C VAL A 54 -0.39 0.01 3.44
N PHE A 55 -1.15 -0.85 4.12
CA PHE A 55 -1.51 -2.17 3.60
C PHE A 55 -2.83 -2.67 4.19
N TYR A 56 -3.39 -3.71 3.58
CA TYR A 56 -4.56 -4.39 4.12
C TYR A 56 -4.15 -5.54 5.05
N ASP A 57 -4.58 -5.51 6.29
CA ASP A 57 -4.41 -6.61 7.24
C ASP A 57 -5.61 -7.56 7.15
N VAL A 58 -5.45 -8.65 6.41
CA VAL A 58 -6.48 -9.68 6.20
C VAL A 58 -6.91 -10.40 7.48
N TRP A 59 -6.10 -10.37 8.54
CA TRP A 59 -6.45 -11.04 9.80
C TRP A 59 -7.41 -10.21 10.64
N THR A 60 -7.29 -8.89 10.55
CA THR A 60 -8.14 -7.96 11.30
C THR A 60 -9.17 -7.25 10.44
N ASP A 61 -9.16 -7.50 9.12
CA ASP A 61 -10.05 -6.90 8.13
C ASP A 61 -9.99 -5.36 8.12
N GLN A 62 -8.77 -4.81 8.24
CA GLN A 62 -8.52 -3.38 8.40
C GLN A 62 -7.35 -2.89 7.54
N VAL A 63 -7.38 -1.62 7.15
CA VAL A 63 -6.20 -0.92 6.64
C VAL A 63 -5.30 -0.55 7.81
N LYS A 64 -4.02 -0.90 7.73
CA LYS A 64 -2.99 -0.56 8.72
C LYS A 64 -1.81 0.14 8.07
N TYR A 65 -1.02 0.82 8.90
CA TYR A 65 0.21 1.46 8.46
C TYR A 65 1.37 1.17 9.42
N THR A 66 2.59 1.29 8.91
CA THR A 66 3.82 1.21 9.71
C THR A 66 4.90 2.10 9.10
N PHE A 67 5.86 2.53 9.94
CA PHE A 67 7.01 3.30 9.52
C PHE A 67 8.22 2.35 9.40
N PRO A 68 8.83 2.21 8.21
CA PRO A 68 10.06 1.44 8.06
C PRO A 68 11.14 1.98 8.99
N LYS A 69 11.74 1.09 9.80
CA LYS A 69 12.93 1.45 10.57
C LYS A 69 14.13 1.51 9.61
N LYS A 70 15.01 2.50 9.80
CA LYS A 70 16.32 2.54 9.14
C LYS A 70 17.17 1.33 9.55
#